data_AF-A0A433PBB2-F1
#
_entry.id   AF-A0A433PBB2-F1
#
_cell.length_a   1.000
_cell.length_b   1.000
_cell.length_c   1.000
_cell.angle_alpha   90.00
_cell.angle_beta   90.00
_cell.angle_gamma   90.00
#
_symmetry.space_group_name_H-M   'P 1'
#
loop_
_entity.id
_entity.type
_entity.pdbx_description
1 polymer ?
#
loop_
_entity_poly.entity_id
_entity_poly.type
_entity_poly.pdbx_seq_one_letter_code
_entity_poly.pdbx_strand_id
1 'polypeptide(L)' 'MGHITHSAHPARFLPDDKFSHHRITLKKRFNLLLTQLPSKEDCWQLH' A
#
# COMPACT_ATOMS: atom_id res chain seq x y z
N MET A 1 0.04 27.97 -2.15
CA MET A 1 0.91 26.81 -1.87
C MET A 1 0.41 25.65 -2.72
N GLY A 2 1.17 25.23 -3.74
CA GLY A 2 0.76 24.15 -4.64
C GLY A 2 1.19 22.80 -4.09
N HIS A 3 0.24 21.89 -3.88
CA HIS A 3 0.57 20.49 -3.58
C HIS A 3 0.94 19.77 -4.86
N ILE A 4 1.90 18.85 -4.76
CA ILE A 4 2.27 17.96 -5.86
C ILE A 4 1.03 17.17 -6.26
N THR A 5 0.60 17.31 -7.50
CA THR A 5 -0.56 16.59 -8.04
C THR A 5 -0.11 15.23 -8.55
N HIS A 6 -0.75 14.17 -8.08
CA HIS A 6 -0.52 12.81 -8.55
C HIS A 6 -1.62 12.40 -9.53
N SER A 7 -1.30 11.51 -10.47
CA SER A 7 -2.31 10.95 -11.37
C SER A 7 -3.36 10.18 -10.56
N ALA A 8 -4.63 10.51 -10.74
CA ALA A 8 -5.75 9.79 -10.11
C ALA A 8 -6.00 8.40 -10.73
N HIS A 9 -5.42 8.14 -11.90
CA HIS A 9 -5.52 6.84 -12.56
C HIS A 9 -4.72 5.79 -11.79
N PRO A 10 -5.29 4.60 -11.51
CA PRO A 10 -4.55 3.53 -10.87
C PRO A 10 -3.35 3.14 -11.72
N ALA A 11 -2.25 2.75 -11.06
CA ALA A 11 -1.08 2.24 -11.76
C ALA A 11 -1.50 1.06 -12.65
N ARG A 12 -1.29 1.18 -13.96
CA ARG A 12 -1.62 0.10 -14.91
C ARG A 12 -0.84 -1.15 -14.54
N PHE A 13 -1.55 -2.25 -14.35
CA PHE A 13 -0.94 -3.56 -14.18
C PHE A 13 -0.34 -3.98 -15.51
N LEU A 14 0.99 -3.95 -15.60
CA LEU A 14 1.75 -4.55 -16.69
C LEU A 14 2.19 -5.95 -16.22
N PRO A 15 2.01 -7.00 -17.03
CA PRO A 15 2.49 -8.35 -16.70
C PRO A 15 3.98 -8.37 -16.34
N ASP A 16 4.75 -7.49 -16.99
CA ASP A 16 6.18 -7.28 -16.78
C ASP A 16 6.50 -6.11 -15.83
N ASP A 17 5.71 -5.90 -14.77
CA ASP A 17 6.11 -4.97 -13.70
C ASP A 17 7.39 -5.49 -13.01
N LYS A 18 8.54 -5.22 -13.61
CA LYS A 18 9.89 -5.65 -13.19
C LYS A 18 10.22 -5.19 -11.75
N PHE A 19 9.53 -4.17 -11.25
CA PHE A 19 9.77 -3.60 -9.92
C PHE A 19 8.71 -3.99 -8.89
N SER A 20 7.72 -4.81 -9.26
CA SER A 20 6.71 -5.35 -8.35
C SER A 20 7.33 -6.05 -7.14
N HIS A 21 8.29 -6.95 -7.37
CA HIS A 21 9.01 -7.66 -6.31
C HIS A 21 9.72 -6.68 -5.36
N HIS A 22 10.49 -5.73 -5.92
CA HIS A 22 11.25 -4.76 -5.13
C HIS A 22 10.33 -3.85 -4.30
N ARG A 23 9.20 -3.41 -4.89
CA ARG A 23 8.16 -2.63 -4.21
C ARG A 23 7.56 -3.41 -3.03
N ILE A 24 7.27 -4.70 -3.21
CA ILE A 24 6.76 -5.57 -2.13
C ILE A 24 7.81 -5.72 -1.02
N THR A 25 9.07 -5.97 -1.36
CA THR A 25 10.16 -6.09 -0.38
C THR A 25 10.32 -4.82 0.46
N LEU A 26 10.32 -3.64 -0.17
CA LEU A 26 10.42 -2.36 0.54
C LEU A 26 9.20 -2.12 1.44
N LYS A 27 7.98 -2.35 0.93
CA LYS A 27 6.75 -2.21 1.74
C LYS A 27 6.75 -3.13 2.96
N LYS A 28 7.25 -4.37 2.82
CA LYS A 28 7.39 -5.31 3.94
C LYS A 28 8.44 -4.85 4.96
N ARG A 29 9.60 -4.33 4.52
CA ARG A 29 10.67 -3.86 5.42
C ARG A 29 10.26 -2.68 6.31
N PHE A 30 9.47 -1.76 5.77
CA PHE A 30 9.03 -0.55 6.48
C PHE A 30 7.64 -0.71 7.12
N ASN A 31 7.09 -1.93 7.19
CA ASN A 31 5.73 -2.19 7.66
C ASN A 31 4.64 -1.31 6.98
N LEU A 32 4.87 -0.91 5.73
CA LEU A 32 3.97 -0.07 4.91
C LEU A 32 3.00 -0.90 4.06
N LEU A 33 2.93 -2.22 4.26
CA LEU A 33 1.95 -3.05 3.56
C LEU A 33 0.57 -2.89 4.22
N LEU A 34 -0.13 -1.82 3.82
CA LEU A 34 -1.45 -1.39 4.31
C LEU A 34 -2.56 -2.46 4.27
N THR A 35 -2.37 -3.55 3.53
CA THR A 35 -3.34 -4.67 3.45
C THR A 35 -3.13 -5.75 4.52
N GLN A 36 -2.15 -5.59 5.42
CA GLN A 36 -1.88 -6.50 6.54
C GLN A 36 -1.99 -5.81 7.91
N LEU A 37 -2.41 -4.55 7.96
CA LEU A 37 -2.84 -3.96 9.22
C LEU A 37 -4.13 -4.67 9.63
N PRO A 38 -4.31 -5.01 10.92
CA PRO A 38 -5.60 -5.46 11.39
C PRO A 38 -6.64 -4.43 10.93
N SER A 39 -7.74 -4.93 10.38
CA SER A 39 -8.85 -4.06 10.01
C SER A 39 -9.22 -3.28 11.28
N LYS A 40 -9.57 -1.98 11.17
CA LYS A 40 -9.97 -1.21 12.37
C LYS A 40 -11.17 -1.85 13.10
N GLU A 41 -11.86 -2.76 12.42
CA GLU A 41 -12.93 -3.60 12.96
C GLU A 41 -12.44 -4.75 13.87
N ASP A 42 -11.15 -5.11 13.94
CA ASP A 42 -10.62 -6.11 14.90
C ASP A 42 -10.55 -5.57 16.35
N CYS A 43 -10.98 -4.33 16.56
CA CYS A 43 -11.29 -3.75 17.86
C CYS A 43 -12.63 -4.29 18.40
N TRP A 44 -12.78 -5.61 18.57
CA TRP A 44 -14.08 -6.16 19.01
C TRP A 44 -14.27 -6.29 20.54
N GLN A 45 -13.28 -6.25 21.43
CA GLN A 45 -13.40 -7.01 22.71
C GLN A 45 -12.80 -6.36 23.98
N LEU A 46 -13.28 -5.18 24.41
CA LEU A 46 -12.99 -4.65 25.76
C LEU A 46 -14.19 -3.92 26.43
N HIS A 47 -15.42 -4.38 26.16
CA HIS A 47 -16.57 -4.12 27.04
C HIS A 47 -17.49 -5.33 27.09
#